data_AF-A0A656GJZ7-F1
#
_entry.id   AF-A0A656GJZ7-F1
#
_cell.length_a   1.000
_cell.length_b   1.000
_cell.length_c   1.000
_cell.angle_alpha   90.00
_cell.angle_beta   90.00
_cell.angle_gamma   90.00
#
_symmetry.space_group_name_H-M   'P 1'
#
loop_
_entity.id
_entity.type
_entity.pdbx_description
1 polymer ?
#
loop_
_entity_poly.entity_id
_entity_poly.type
_entity_poly.pdbx_seq_one_letter_code
_entity_poly.pdbx_strand_id
1 'polypeptide(L)'
;MRAGRVQVEGFFSLNSVSSYGLVDLDEARVKGQISFSSANLDGIDATALTAEGVVCGGDIHLCDGFVANGNVSLGGAQIKGQLNCASATFTASEDWALLADRIIVRGSVFLSDGFSASGGVRFVGARVYGELRKL
;
A
#
# COMPACT_ATOMS: atom_id res chain seq x y z
N MET A 1 11.90 5.61 6.95
CA MET A 1 11.64 4.83 8.20
C MET A 1 11.94 3.37 7.95
N ARG A 2 12.56 2.63 8.89
CA ARG A 2 12.78 1.18 8.76
C ARG A 2 12.01 0.41 9.82
N ALA A 3 11.02 -0.33 9.37
CA ALA A 3 10.14 -1.17 10.17
C ALA A 3 9.85 -2.49 9.43
N GLY A 4 10.85 -3.02 8.70
CA GLY A 4 10.79 -4.40 8.22
C GLY A 4 10.76 -5.38 9.40
N ARG A 5 10.02 -6.48 9.25
CA ARG A 5 9.92 -7.61 10.20
C ARG A 5 9.39 -7.27 11.60
N VAL A 6 8.89 -6.05 11.86
CA VAL A 6 8.33 -5.72 13.18
C VAL A 6 7.04 -6.49 13.41
N GLN A 7 6.77 -6.78 14.68
CA GLN A 7 5.50 -7.35 15.13
C GLN A 7 4.70 -6.29 15.88
N VAL A 8 3.48 -6.05 15.41
CA VAL A 8 2.55 -5.09 16.03
C VAL A 8 1.28 -5.85 16.43
N GLU A 9 1.00 -5.86 17.73
CA GLU A 9 -0.17 -6.53 18.30
C GLU A 9 -1.49 -5.79 18.01
N GLY A 10 -1.41 -4.49 17.72
CA GLY A 10 -2.54 -3.64 17.39
C GLY A 10 -2.45 -3.08 15.97
N PHE A 11 -2.56 -1.76 15.87
CA PHE A 11 -2.54 -1.02 14.61
C PHE A 11 -1.17 -0.40 14.36
N PHE A 12 -0.79 -0.31 13.09
CA PHE A 12 0.35 0.48 12.64
C PHE A 12 -0.17 1.66 11.82
N SER A 13 -0.06 2.88 12.35
CA SER A 13 -0.64 4.07 11.71
C SER A 13 0.42 5.15 11.51
N LEU A 14 0.51 5.62 10.27
CA LEU A 14 1.31 6.76 9.84
C LEU A 14 0.41 7.70 9.02
N ASN A 15 -0.74 8.07 9.59
CA ASN A 15 -1.69 8.95 8.93
C ASN A 15 -1.17 10.39 8.91
N SER A 16 -1.44 11.10 7.82
CA SER A 16 -1.11 12.53 7.66
C SER A 16 0.37 12.87 7.84
N VAL A 17 1.27 11.89 7.75
CA VAL A 17 2.71 12.11 7.85
C VAL A 17 3.28 12.51 6.50
N SER A 18 4.39 13.24 6.52
CA SER A 18 5.28 13.38 5.37
C SER A 18 6.56 12.59 5.61
N SER A 19 6.98 11.79 4.63
CA SER A 19 8.26 11.07 4.66
C SER A 19 9.05 11.40 3.41
N TYR A 20 10.36 11.57 3.59
CA TYR A 20 11.33 11.70 2.50
C TYR A 20 12.29 10.51 2.58
N GLY A 21 12.40 9.77 1.49
CA GLY A 21 13.01 8.46 1.41
C GLY A 21 12.10 7.32 1.87
N LEU A 22 12.62 6.10 1.70
CA LEU A 22 11.89 4.84 1.88
C LEU A 22 11.22 4.70 3.26
N VAL A 23 9.94 4.32 3.24
CA VAL A 23 9.26 3.64 4.34
C VAL A 23 9.28 2.15 4.09
N ASP A 24 9.95 1.40 4.96
CA ASP A 24 10.12 -0.05 4.85
C ASP A 24 9.27 -0.77 5.91
N LEU A 25 8.36 -1.62 5.44
CA LEU A 25 7.50 -2.55 6.19
C LEU A 25 7.63 -3.99 5.68
N ASP A 26 8.71 -4.33 4.98
CA ASP A 26 8.88 -5.66 4.40
C ASP A 26 8.80 -6.74 5.49
N GLU A 27 7.99 -7.76 5.24
CA GLU A 27 7.72 -8.88 6.14
C GLU A 27 7.21 -8.47 7.55
N ALA A 28 6.73 -7.23 7.72
CA ALA A 28 6.10 -6.83 8.97
C ALA A 28 4.81 -7.63 9.22
N ARG A 29 4.49 -7.84 10.50
CA ARG A 29 3.29 -8.56 10.94
C ARG A 29 2.48 -7.66 11.84
N VAL A 30 1.33 -7.20 11.35
CA VAL A 30 0.43 -6.32 12.07
C VAL A 30 -0.88 -7.07 12.30
N LYS A 31 -1.25 -7.32 13.56
CA LYS A 31 -2.47 -8.08 13.87
C LYS A 31 -3.75 -7.32 13.55
N GLY A 32 -3.72 -5.99 13.58
CA GLY A 32 -4.79 -5.13 13.14
C GLY A 32 -4.52 -4.50 11.77
N GLN A 33 -5.00 -3.26 11.59
CA GLN A 33 -4.86 -2.49 10.36
C GLN A 33 -3.49 -1.80 10.21
N ILE A 34 -3.13 -1.53 8.95
CA ILE A 34 -2.02 -0.65 8.56
C ILE A 34 -2.63 0.56 7.86
N SER A 35 -2.30 1.77 8.30
CA SER A 35 -2.91 2.99 7.75
C SER A 35 -1.88 4.06 7.43
N PHE A 36 -1.99 4.60 6.22
CA PHE A 36 -1.28 5.76 5.70
C PHE A 36 -2.27 6.81 5.15
N SER A 37 -3.51 6.82 5.64
CA SER A 37 -4.52 7.79 5.19
C SER A 37 -3.96 9.23 5.24
N SER A 38 -4.13 9.95 4.13
CA SER A 38 -3.64 11.33 3.94
C SER A 38 -2.11 11.50 4.08
N ALA A 39 -1.31 10.44 4.05
CA ALA A 39 0.15 10.56 4.13
C ALA A 39 0.75 10.98 2.77
N ASN A 40 1.88 11.68 2.81
CA ASN A 40 2.68 12.03 1.65
C ASN A 40 4.06 11.36 1.75
N LEU A 41 4.29 10.35 0.93
CA LEU A 41 5.55 9.60 0.89
C LEU A 41 6.30 9.95 -0.38
N ASP A 42 7.48 10.53 -0.23
CA ASP A 42 8.39 10.84 -1.33
C ASP A 42 9.61 9.91 -1.27
N GLY A 43 9.73 9.03 -2.25
CA GLY A 43 10.83 8.08 -2.40
C GLY A 43 12.12 8.69 -2.94
N ILE A 44 12.14 9.98 -3.30
CA ILE A 44 13.29 10.69 -3.87
C ILE A 44 13.76 9.98 -5.16
N ASP A 45 12.89 9.98 -6.17
CA ASP A 45 13.10 9.30 -7.47
C ASP A 45 13.27 7.76 -7.37
N ALA A 46 12.87 7.14 -6.25
CA ALA A 46 12.94 5.70 -6.01
C ALA A 46 11.66 5.16 -5.33
N THR A 47 11.75 4.07 -4.56
CA THR A 47 10.61 3.49 -3.82
C THR A 47 10.22 4.36 -2.62
N ALA A 48 8.95 4.74 -2.54
CA ALA A 48 8.38 5.50 -1.42
C ALA A 48 7.95 4.59 -0.26
N LEU A 49 7.32 3.44 -0.58
CA LEU A 49 6.86 2.45 0.40
C LEU A 49 7.14 1.03 -0.11
N THR A 50 7.83 0.24 0.69
CA THR A 50 7.90 -1.22 0.50
C THR A 50 7.21 -1.92 1.65
N ALA A 51 6.33 -2.85 1.34
CA ALA A 51 5.62 -3.70 2.28
C ALA A 51 5.46 -5.10 1.66
N GLU A 52 6.53 -5.59 1.05
CA GLU A 52 6.56 -6.92 0.44
C GLU A 52 6.43 -8.00 1.51
N GLY A 53 5.55 -8.97 1.25
CA GLY A 53 5.28 -10.07 2.19
C GLY A 53 4.65 -9.64 3.53
N VAL A 54 4.18 -8.39 3.67
CA VAL A 54 3.52 -7.93 4.91
C VAL A 54 2.30 -8.80 5.22
N VAL A 55 2.09 -9.11 6.50
CA VAL A 55 0.87 -9.78 6.97
C VAL A 55 0.05 -8.80 7.79
N CYS A 56 -1.07 -8.36 7.24
CA CYS A 56 -2.02 -7.46 7.87
C CYS A 56 -3.27 -8.23 8.29
N GLY A 57 -3.59 -8.19 9.59
CA GLY A 57 -4.75 -8.85 10.15
C GLY A 57 -6.08 -8.09 9.99
N GLY A 58 -6.01 -6.82 9.57
CA GLY A 58 -7.14 -5.99 9.17
C GLY A 58 -6.99 -5.47 7.74
N ASP A 59 -7.31 -4.20 7.56
CA ASP A 59 -7.24 -3.48 6.28
C ASP A 59 -5.86 -2.82 6.09
N ILE A 60 -5.49 -2.57 4.83
CA ILE A 60 -4.43 -1.62 4.49
C ILE A 60 -5.08 -0.40 3.84
N HIS A 61 -4.91 0.76 4.46
CA HIS A 61 -5.44 2.03 3.99
C HIS A 61 -4.32 2.91 3.41
N LEU A 62 -4.38 3.13 2.10
CA LEU A 62 -3.60 4.09 1.33
C LEU A 62 -4.56 5.09 0.69
N CYS A 63 -5.45 5.70 1.49
CA CYS A 63 -6.60 6.47 1.00
C CYS A 63 -6.66 7.90 1.56
N ASP A 64 -7.79 8.58 1.37
CA ASP A 64 -8.08 9.90 1.95
C ASP A 64 -7.03 10.98 1.58
N GLY A 65 -6.60 10.99 0.32
CA GLY A 65 -5.56 11.91 -0.15
C GLY A 65 -4.13 11.41 0.08
N PHE A 66 -3.92 10.11 0.25
CA PHE A 66 -2.59 9.51 0.24
C PHE A 66 -1.86 9.85 -1.08
N VAL A 67 -0.60 10.28 -0.97
CA VAL A 67 0.28 10.58 -2.09
C VAL A 67 1.56 9.77 -1.96
N ALA A 68 1.93 9.05 -3.03
CA ALA A 68 3.22 8.42 -3.17
C ALA A 68 3.94 8.93 -4.42
N ASN A 69 5.06 9.62 -4.23
CA ASN A 69 6.01 9.98 -5.28
C ASN A 69 7.15 8.96 -5.24
N GLY A 70 7.07 7.96 -6.10
CA GLY A 70 7.90 6.77 -6.05
C GLY A 70 7.07 5.50 -6.02
N ASN A 71 7.73 4.35 -6.22
CA ASN A 71 7.05 3.06 -6.24
C ASN A 71 6.43 2.73 -4.88
N VAL A 72 5.26 2.09 -4.90
CA VAL A 72 4.66 1.40 -3.75
C VAL A 72 4.61 -0.09 -4.04
N SER A 73 5.35 -0.90 -3.26
CA SER A 73 5.38 -2.36 -3.41
C SER A 73 4.60 -3.06 -2.29
N LEU A 74 3.64 -3.89 -2.69
CA LEU A 74 2.82 -4.79 -1.87
C LEU A 74 2.97 -6.25 -2.35
N GLY A 75 4.08 -6.58 -3.00
CA GLY A 75 4.33 -7.90 -3.57
C GLY A 75 4.18 -9.01 -2.53
N GLY A 76 3.32 -10.00 -2.80
CA GLY A 76 3.08 -11.12 -1.90
C GLY A 76 2.45 -10.77 -0.53
N ALA A 77 1.98 -9.54 -0.34
CA ALA A 77 1.32 -9.12 0.89
C ALA A 77 0.04 -9.95 1.15
N GLN A 78 -0.27 -10.18 2.42
CA GLN A 78 -1.47 -10.90 2.85
C GLN A 78 -2.32 -10.01 3.75
N ILE A 79 -3.50 -9.66 3.26
CA ILE A 79 -4.44 -8.74 3.91
C ILE A 79 -5.70 -9.53 4.25
N LYS A 80 -6.03 -9.66 5.55
CA LYS A 80 -7.26 -10.32 6.00
C LYS A 80 -8.51 -9.48 5.79
N GLY A 81 -8.36 -8.18 5.65
CA GLY A 81 -9.41 -7.26 5.24
C GLY A 81 -9.24 -6.80 3.80
N GLN A 82 -9.36 -5.50 3.58
CA GLN A 82 -9.39 -4.81 2.30
C GLN A 82 -8.08 -4.05 2.03
N LEU A 83 -7.78 -3.83 0.76
CA LEU A 83 -6.81 -2.81 0.33
C LEU A 83 -7.61 -1.61 -0.18
N ASN A 84 -7.53 -0.49 0.54
CA ASN A 84 -8.23 0.73 0.15
C ASN A 84 -7.23 1.76 -0.37
N CYS A 85 -7.31 2.08 -1.66
CA CYS A 85 -6.55 3.15 -2.31
C CYS A 85 -7.48 4.26 -2.85
N ALA A 86 -8.66 4.44 -2.26
CA ALA A 86 -9.60 5.47 -2.69
C ALA A 86 -9.02 6.88 -2.48
N SER A 87 -9.25 7.78 -3.44
CA SER A 87 -8.73 9.17 -3.40
C SER A 87 -7.20 9.27 -3.28
N ALA A 88 -6.46 8.28 -3.78
CA ALA A 88 -5.00 8.23 -3.66
C ALA A 88 -4.28 8.53 -4.97
N THR A 89 -3.09 9.14 -4.88
CA THR A 89 -2.24 9.46 -6.03
C THR A 89 -0.92 8.71 -5.94
N PHE A 90 -0.60 7.93 -6.97
CA PHE A 90 0.65 7.20 -7.10
C PHE A 90 1.40 7.72 -8.34
N THR A 91 2.67 8.07 -8.20
CA THR A 91 3.50 8.59 -9.30
C THR A 91 4.82 7.86 -9.35
N ALA A 92 5.17 7.25 -10.48
CA ALA A 92 6.48 6.68 -10.75
C ALA A 92 6.90 7.02 -12.20
N SER A 93 8.16 7.42 -12.39
CA SER A 93 8.67 7.95 -13.67
C SER A 93 8.95 6.88 -14.72
N GLU A 94 9.44 5.69 -14.32
CA GLU A 94 9.91 4.67 -15.29
C GLU A 94 9.34 3.26 -15.05
N ASP A 95 8.44 3.08 -14.07
CA ASP A 95 8.09 1.74 -13.58
C ASP A 95 6.62 1.62 -13.08
N TRP A 96 6.36 0.69 -12.18
CA TRP A 96 5.04 0.47 -11.56
C TRP A 96 4.81 1.41 -10.37
N ALA A 97 3.89 2.36 -10.52
CA ALA A 97 3.46 3.22 -9.42
C ALA A 97 2.88 2.41 -8.24
N LEU A 98 2.16 1.32 -8.54
CA LEU A 98 1.69 0.34 -7.56
C LEU A 98 1.98 -1.10 -8.05
N LEU A 99 2.84 -1.81 -7.32
CA LEU A 99 3.20 -3.21 -7.58
C LEU A 99 2.61 -4.12 -6.51
N ALA A 100 1.57 -4.88 -6.85
CA ALA A 100 0.86 -5.79 -5.95
C ALA A 100 0.81 -7.22 -6.51
N ASP A 101 1.89 -7.64 -7.17
CA ASP A 101 2.01 -9.01 -7.69
C ASP A 101 1.88 -10.04 -6.56
N ARG A 102 1.10 -11.09 -6.79
CA ARG A 102 0.82 -12.18 -5.84
C ARG A 102 0.21 -11.75 -4.50
N ILE A 103 -0.34 -10.53 -4.40
CA ILE A 103 -1.08 -10.10 -3.21
C ILE A 103 -2.28 -11.01 -2.95
N ILE A 104 -2.55 -11.29 -1.68
CA ILE A 104 -3.76 -11.99 -1.24
C ILE A 104 -4.59 -11.02 -0.40
N VAL A 105 -5.78 -10.68 -0.88
CA VAL A 105 -6.73 -9.81 -0.19
C VAL A 105 -8.01 -10.59 0.05
N ARG A 106 -8.35 -10.80 1.31
CA ARG A 106 -9.56 -11.56 1.70
C ARG A 106 -10.84 -10.74 1.51
N GLY A 107 -10.75 -9.42 1.59
CA GLY A 107 -11.79 -8.50 1.20
C GLY A 107 -11.62 -8.01 -0.24
N SER A 108 -12.05 -6.77 -0.46
CA SER A 108 -11.99 -6.08 -1.75
C SER A 108 -10.73 -5.21 -1.89
N VAL A 109 -10.42 -4.86 -3.13
CA VAL A 109 -9.43 -3.84 -3.50
C VAL A 109 -10.16 -2.65 -4.10
N PHE A 110 -9.94 -1.45 -3.56
CA PHE A 110 -10.58 -0.22 -4.04
C PHE A 110 -9.55 0.71 -4.68
N LEU A 111 -9.67 0.90 -5.99
CA LEU A 111 -8.95 1.89 -6.80
C LEU A 111 -9.96 2.92 -7.32
N SER A 112 -10.69 3.57 -6.41
CA SER A 112 -11.87 4.39 -6.70
C SER A 112 -11.74 5.85 -6.23
N ASP A 113 -12.80 6.63 -6.44
CA ASP A 113 -13.02 7.94 -5.82
C ASP A 113 -11.87 8.93 -6.10
N GLY A 114 -11.42 8.97 -7.34
CA GLY A 114 -10.29 9.83 -7.74
C GLY A 114 -8.92 9.20 -7.56
N PHE A 115 -8.84 7.87 -7.39
CA PHE A 115 -7.59 7.13 -7.55
C PHE A 115 -6.88 7.52 -8.87
N SER A 116 -5.62 7.89 -8.77
CA SER A 116 -4.78 8.28 -9.90
C SER A 116 -3.43 7.58 -9.82
N ALA A 117 -2.96 7.08 -10.96
CA ALA A 117 -1.64 6.48 -11.08
C ALA A 117 -0.95 7.01 -12.35
N SER A 118 0.17 7.72 -12.16
CA SER A 118 1.10 8.07 -13.24
C SER A 118 2.22 7.04 -13.21
N GLY A 119 2.12 6.04 -14.08
CA GLY A 119 2.91 4.81 -14.05
C GLY A 119 2.02 3.58 -14.03
N GLY A 120 2.62 2.39 -14.07
CA GLY A 120 1.84 1.16 -14.13
C GLY A 120 1.19 0.77 -12.80
N VAL A 121 0.04 0.10 -12.84
CA VAL A 121 -0.56 -0.59 -11.69
C VAL A 121 -0.66 -2.08 -12.00
N ARG A 122 -0.13 -2.93 -11.13
CA ARG A 122 0.07 -4.35 -11.42
C ARG A 122 -0.37 -5.28 -10.30
N PHE A 123 -1.07 -6.35 -10.67
CA PHE A 123 -1.63 -7.36 -9.76
C PHE A 123 -1.42 -8.79 -10.32
N VAL A 124 -0.28 -9.08 -10.94
CA VAL A 124 -0.07 -10.39 -11.59
C VAL A 124 -0.08 -11.49 -10.53
N GLY A 125 -0.97 -12.48 -10.71
CA GLY A 125 -1.14 -13.58 -9.77
C GLY A 125 -1.82 -13.19 -8.44
N ALA A 126 -2.40 -11.99 -8.36
CA ALA A 126 -3.16 -11.57 -7.19
C ALA A 126 -4.40 -12.46 -6.97
N ARG A 127 -4.78 -12.62 -5.70
CA ARG A 127 -6.02 -13.29 -5.29
C ARG A 127 -6.84 -12.33 -4.44
N VAL A 128 -7.89 -11.78 -5.04
CA VAL A 128 -8.87 -10.92 -4.38
C VAL A 128 -10.15 -11.73 -4.22
N TYR A 129 -10.59 -11.95 -2.98
CA TYR A 129 -11.77 -12.76 -2.68
C TYR A 129 -13.06 -11.93 -2.68
N GLY A 130 -12.94 -10.64 -2.41
CA GLY A 130 -14.00 -9.66 -2.66
C GLY A 130 -13.93 -9.15 -4.09
N GLU A 131 -14.25 -7.86 -4.26
CA GLU A 131 -14.27 -7.20 -5.57
C GLU A 131 -12.99 -6.42 -5.81
N LEU A 132 -12.59 -6.31 -7.07
CA LEU A 132 -11.67 -5.27 -7.52
C LEU A 132 -12.52 -4.13 -8.10
N ARG A 133 -12.60 -3.00 -7.39
CA ARG A 133 -13.36 -1.82 -7.82
C ARG A 133 -12.44 -0.75 -8.40
N LYS A 134 -12.78 -0.27 -9.59
CA LYS A 134 -12.10 0.83 -10.28
C LYS A 134 -13.18 1.72 -10.94
N LEU A 135 -13.53 2.83 -10.29
CA LEU A 135 -14.53 3.81 -10.75
C LEU A 135 -14.05 5.23 -10.44
#